data_AF-A0A2E9JDY2-F1
#
_entry.id   AF-A0A2E9JDY2-F1
#
_cell.length_a   1.000
_cell.length_b   1.000
_cell.length_c   1.000
_cell.angle_alpha   90.00
_cell.angle_beta   90.00
_cell.angle_gamma   90.00
#
_symmetry.space_group_name_H-M   'P 1'
#
loop_
_entity.id
_entity.type
_entity.pdbx_description
1 polymer ?
#
loop_
_entity_poly.entity_id
_entity_poly.type
_entity_poly.pdbx_seq_one_letter_code
_entity_poly.pdbx_strand_id
1 'polypeptide(L)'
;MNPEDKGRRKILKGALGTGVLAAGAATAPNLLFPALAQGERLVPFTDPQSESFQWNPIQPNTTHWQDTRAITNYFTDNDDFYLVQHYGQPEIDNDSWRLKVTGMVDNELEFSLQELMGRNIIEQQVGFECGGSSQRLLHGLMGNANWRGAALNSILEEAGIQEGAKEIVFFGSDISTEEIRGREVEKAFARSLSINDAMRAENMLAFEMNGEPLPHYHGKPVRLLVPGWYGVANVKWLTQIHVQNTRYMGRFMGRDYVTLKRTDIGGTERWVENSVTAMNLKSAIVRVIESGGQYRVQGFVLNDGTALESVEVKVDDGPWERAQMNPRNTKYSWKLFSYNWDNPSSGEHTLVSRVTDVNGNVQLRQDQLPEKVSFWEDFGQFERKVRI
;
A
#
# COMPACT_ATOMS: atom_id res chain seq x y z
N MET A 1 -43.79 26.93 -28.12
CA MET A 1 -42.63 27.62 -28.75
C MET A 1 -41.58 27.79 -27.67
N ASN A 2 -40.36 27.44 -28.03
CA ASN A 2 -39.21 27.09 -27.20
C ASN A 2 -38.55 28.33 -26.56
N PRO A 3 -38.11 28.31 -25.28
CA PRO A 3 -37.12 29.25 -24.78
C PRO A 3 -35.73 28.61 -24.87
N GLU A 4 -34.96 29.02 -25.87
CA GLU A 4 -33.54 28.67 -26.02
C GLU A 4 -32.62 29.64 -25.26
N ASP A 5 -31.73 29.01 -24.49
CA ASP A 5 -30.28 29.22 -24.50
C ASP A 5 -29.72 30.56 -23.97
N LYS A 6 -29.17 30.50 -22.75
CA LYS A 6 -28.21 31.48 -22.23
C LYS A 6 -27.05 30.75 -21.54
N GLY A 7 -25.86 30.87 -22.14
CA GLY A 7 -24.69 31.26 -21.36
C GLY A 7 -23.46 30.34 -21.38
N ARG A 8 -22.84 30.13 -22.54
CA ARG A 8 -21.41 29.77 -22.61
C ARG A 8 -20.54 31.03 -22.54
N ARG A 9 -19.84 31.26 -21.43
CA ARG A 9 -18.80 32.31 -21.31
C ARG A 9 -17.43 31.74 -21.70
N LYS A 10 -16.93 32.26 -22.82
CA LYS A 10 -15.56 32.16 -23.34
C LYS A 10 -14.70 33.17 -22.56
N ILE A 11 -13.54 32.77 -22.03
CA ILE A 11 -12.50 33.70 -21.55
C ILE A 11 -11.25 33.45 -22.37
N LEU A 12 -10.79 34.50 -23.07
CA LEU A 12 -9.50 34.57 -23.74
C LEU A 12 -8.82 35.88 -23.31
N LYS A 13 -7.59 35.71 -22.81
CA LYS A 13 -6.42 36.60 -22.86
C LYS A 13 -6.42 37.91 -22.06
N GLY A 14 -5.44 37.98 -21.16
CA GLY A 14 -4.66 39.17 -20.87
C GLY A 14 -3.19 38.77 -20.68
N ALA A 15 -2.29 39.32 -21.51
CA ALA A 15 -0.85 39.19 -21.40
C ALA A 15 -0.28 40.55 -21.02
N LEU A 16 0.71 40.58 -20.10
CA LEU A 16 1.92 41.42 -20.11
C LEU A 16 2.57 41.42 -18.71
N GLY A 17 3.88 41.20 -18.64
CA GLY A 17 4.67 41.39 -17.42
C GLY A 17 5.97 40.59 -17.40
N THR A 18 7.02 41.13 -18.00
CA THR A 18 8.40 40.62 -17.95
C THR A 18 9.04 40.85 -16.58
N GLY A 19 9.65 39.78 -16.03
CA GLY A 19 10.84 39.86 -15.17
C GLY A 19 10.61 39.74 -13.65
N VAL A 20 10.73 38.52 -13.12
CA VAL A 20 11.73 38.09 -12.11
C VAL A 20 11.75 36.55 -12.17
N LEU A 21 12.88 35.97 -12.56
CA LEU A 21 13.14 34.52 -12.45
C LEU A 21 13.34 34.19 -10.97
N ALA A 22 12.26 33.92 -10.25
CA ALA A 22 12.33 33.10 -9.06
C ALA A 22 12.39 31.65 -9.55
N ALA A 23 13.52 30.98 -9.34
CA ALA A 23 13.69 29.56 -9.59
C ALA A 23 12.76 28.77 -8.65
N GLY A 24 11.50 28.62 -9.07
CA GLY A 24 10.56 27.71 -8.45
C GLY A 24 11.03 26.28 -8.67
N ALA A 25 11.08 25.49 -7.60
CA ALA A 25 11.28 24.06 -7.67
C ALA A 25 10.36 23.49 -8.75
N ALA A 26 10.93 22.98 -9.83
CA ALA A 26 10.17 22.32 -10.87
C ALA A 26 9.49 21.11 -10.23
N THR A 27 8.17 21.18 -10.03
CA THR A 27 7.35 20.03 -9.73
C THR A 27 7.50 19.07 -10.90
N ALA A 28 8.35 18.05 -10.75
CA ALA A 28 8.49 17.01 -11.75
C ALA A 28 7.10 16.42 -12.05
N PRO A 29 6.74 16.17 -13.32
CA PRO A 29 5.43 15.63 -13.67
C PRO A 29 5.11 14.36 -12.85
N ASN A 30 3.87 14.22 -12.38
CA ASN A 30 3.38 13.08 -11.58
C ASN A 30 3.30 11.74 -12.35
N LEU A 31 3.83 11.67 -13.57
CA LEU A 31 3.75 10.48 -14.42
C LEU A 31 4.82 9.46 -14.02
N LEU A 32 4.42 8.22 -13.70
CA LEU A 32 5.33 7.05 -13.56
C LEU A 32 5.87 6.62 -14.90
N PHE A 33 4.94 6.63 -15.85
CA PHE A 33 5.05 6.15 -17.19
C PHE A 33 4.30 7.22 -17.99
N PRO A 34 4.96 7.98 -18.88
CA PRO A 34 4.23 8.93 -19.71
C PRO A 34 3.06 8.19 -20.41
N ALA A 35 1.95 8.88 -20.65
CA ALA A 35 0.95 8.38 -21.60
C ALA A 35 1.70 7.92 -22.86
N LEU A 36 1.29 6.78 -23.44
CA LEU A 36 1.98 6.16 -24.57
C LEU A 36 2.39 7.26 -25.56
N ALA A 37 3.69 7.40 -25.78
CA ALA A 37 4.19 8.35 -26.75
C ALA A 37 3.68 7.96 -28.14
N GLN A 38 3.71 8.90 -29.10
CA GLN A 38 3.31 8.60 -30.47
C GLN A 38 4.17 7.46 -31.02
N GLY A 39 3.54 6.30 -31.30
CA GLY A 39 4.22 5.09 -31.75
C GLY A 39 4.51 4.05 -30.68
N GLU A 40 4.14 4.29 -29.40
CA GLU A 40 4.16 3.26 -28.36
C GLU A 40 2.84 2.47 -28.34
N ARG A 41 2.94 1.15 -28.16
CA ARG A 41 1.80 0.23 -28.06
C ARG A 41 1.95 -0.69 -26.86
N LEU A 42 0.87 -0.93 -26.13
CA LEU A 42 0.84 -1.97 -25.10
C LEU A 42 0.86 -3.35 -25.75
N VAL A 43 1.79 -4.19 -25.32
CA VAL A 43 1.77 -5.62 -25.62
C VAL A 43 0.86 -6.28 -24.58
N PRO A 44 -0.28 -6.88 -24.98
CA PRO A 44 -1.18 -7.50 -24.03
C PRO A 44 -0.53 -8.74 -23.43
N PHE A 45 -0.79 -8.94 -22.15
CA PHE A 45 -0.44 -10.19 -21.50
C PHE A 45 -1.42 -11.30 -21.88
N THR A 46 -0.89 -12.49 -22.11
CA THR A 46 -1.61 -13.70 -22.53
C THR A 46 -1.61 -14.77 -21.43
N ASP A 47 -1.27 -14.40 -20.20
CA ASP A 47 -1.36 -15.30 -19.05
C ASP A 47 -2.81 -15.48 -18.57
N PRO A 48 -3.19 -16.66 -18.03
CA PRO A 48 -4.55 -16.94 -17.59
C PRO A 48 -5.09 -15.95 -16.55
N GLN A 49 -4.23 -15.41 -15.70
CA GLN A 49 -4.57 -14.40 -14.70
C GLN A 49 -5.04 -13.11 -15.37
N SER A 50 -4.39 -12.70 -16.46
CA SER A 50 -4.76 -11.53 -17.26
C SER A 50 -6.08 -11.70 -18.00
N GLU A 51 -6.37 -12.91 -18.50
CA GLU A 51 -7.62 -13.24 -19.19
C GLU A 51 -8.81 -13.34 -18.24
N SER A 52 -8.58 -13.90 -17.05
CA SER A 52 -9.61 -14.08 -16.02
C SER A 52 -9.82 -12.87 -15.10
N PHE A 53 -9.00 -11.83 -15.26
CA PHE A 53 -9.09 -10.62 -14.45
C PHE A 53 -10.44 -9.93 -14.64
N GLN A 54 -11.13 -9.69 -13.53
CA GLN A 54 -12.35 -8.90 -13.49
C GLN A 54 -12.09 -7.64 -12.68
N TRP A 55 -12.45 -6.50 -13.27
CA TRP A 55 -12.43 -5.22 -12.57
C TRP A 55 -13.78 -4.98 -11.90
N ASN A 56 -13.73 -4.54 -10.64
CA ASN A 56 -14.92 -4.16 -9.91
C ASN A 56 -14.97 -2.63 -9.75
N PRO A 57 -16.08 -1.98 -10.15
CA PRO A 57 -16.27 -0.57 -9.87
C PRO A 57 -16.30 -0.33 -8.36
N ILE A 58 -15.81 0.83 -7.95
CA ILE A 58 -15.85 1.27 -6.57
C ILE A 58 -17.31 1.42 -6.16
N GLN A 59 -17.72 0.65 -5.15
CA GLN A 59 -19.04 0.74 -4.54
C GLN A 59 -18.90 0.82 -3.01
N PRO A 60 -19.84 1.48 -2.31
CA PRO A 60 -19.85 1.47 -0.85
C PRO A 60 -19.80 0.04 -0.30
N ASN A 61 -19.01 -0.16 0.76
CA ASN A 61 -18.80 -1.45 1.42
C ASN A 61 -18.29 -2.60 0.52
N THR A 62 -17.62 -2.30 -0.60
CA THR A 62 -17.00 -3.33 -1.44
C THR A 62 -15.48 -3.29 -1.39
N THR A 63 -14.86 -4.43 -1.67
CA THR A 63 -13.42 -4.49 -1.92
C THR A 63 -13.14 -3.97 -3.32
N HIS A 64 -12.22 -3.01 -3.43
CA HIS A 64 -11.74 -2.47 -4.70
C HIS A 64 -10.26 -2.80 -4.88
N TRP A 65 -9.89 -3.19 -6.09
CA TRP A 65 -8.50 -3.44 -6.48
C TRP A 65 -8.20 -2.77 -7.82
N GLN A 66 -6.95 -2.37 -7.99
CA GLN A 66 -6.47 -1.78 -9.23
C GLN A 66 -6.22 -2.87 -10.28
N ASP A 67 -6.39 -2.52 -11.55
CA ASP A 67 -5.71 -3.25 -12.62
C ASP A 67 -4.28 -2.72 -12.70
N THR A 68 -3.31 -3.49 -12.22
CA THR A 68 -1.91 -3.05 -12.18
C THR A 68 -1.34 -2.76 -13.57
N ARG A 69 -1.94 -3.32 -14.63
CA ARG A 69 -1.58 -3.05 -16.03
C ARG A 69 -1.95 -1.64 -16.49
N ALA A 70 -2.94 -1.04 -15.84
CA ALA A 70 -3.48 0.28 -16.17
C ALA A 70 -2.80 1.43 -15.39
N ILE A 71 -1.89 1.13 -14.47
CA ILE A 71 -1.22 2.15 -13.64
C ILE A 71 -0.37 3.10 -14.50
N THR A 72 -0.59 4.41 -14.37
CA THR A 72 0.11 5.46 -15.14
C THR A 72 0.73 6.56 -14.27
N ASN A 73 0.23 6.76 -13.03
CA ASN A 73 0.58 7.87 -12.14
C ASN A 73 1.38 7.44 -10.91
N TYR A 74 2.34 8.27 -10.47
CA TYR A 74 3.32 7.85 -9.44
C TYR A 74 2.75 7.75 -8.05
N PHE A 75 1.75 8.55 -7.82
CA PHE A 75 0.80 8.30 -6.77
C PHE A 75 -0.43 7.70 -7.44
N THR A 76 -0.92 6.62 -6.87
CA THR A 76 -2.26 6.12 -7.17
C THR A 76 -3.25 7.21 -6.79
N ASP A 77 -4.12 7.58 -7.72
CA ASP A 77 -5.16 8.57 -7.47
C ASP A 77 -6.06 8.09 -6.31
N ASN A 78 -6.54 9.03 -5.48
CA ASN A 78 -7.27 8.69 -4.26
C ASN A 78 -8.50 7.81 -4.52
N ASP A 79 -9.17 8.04 -5.65
CA ASP A 79 -10.33 7.28 -6.08
C ASP A 79 -9.94 5.86 -6.54
N ASP A 80 -8.80 5.70 -7.21
CA ASP A 80 -8.30 4.39 -7.68
C ASP A 80 -7.55 3.59 -6.60
N PHE A 81 -7.25 4.19 -5.45
CA PHE A 81 -6.52 3.50 -4.39
C PHE A 81 -7.35 2.34 -3.84
N TYR A 82 -6.72 1.16 -3.75
CA TYR A 82 -7.42 -0.07 -3.37
C TYR A 82 -8.15 0.06 -2.03
N LEU A 83 -9.26 -0.66 -1.89
CA LEU A 83 -10.12 -0.59 -0.72
C LEU A 83 -10.36 -1.97 -0.14
N VAL A 84 -9.99 -2.17 1.12
CA VAL A 84 -10.32 -3.36 1.92
C VAL A 84 -10.89 -2.91 3.25
N GLN A 85 -11.99 -3.52 3.66
CA GLN A 85 -12.72 -3.20 4.89
C GLN A 85 -13.36 -4.46 5.45
N HIS A 86 -13.59 -4.48 6.76
CA HIS A 86 -14.18 -5.63 7.44
C HIS A 86 -15.46 -5.24 8.16
N TYR A 87 -15.43 -4.10 8.83
CA TYR A 87 -16.60 -3.46 9.41
C TYR A 87 -16.94 -2.21 8.59
N GLY A 88 -18.16 -1.70 8.72
CA GLY A 88 -18.75 -0.72 7.80
C GLY A 88 -17.97 0.60 7.64
N GLN A 89 -18.58 1.56 6.94
CA GLN A 89 -17.97 2.86 6.60
C GLN A 89 -18.57 3.98 7.46
N PRO A 90 -18.07 4.22 8.69
CA PRO A 90 -18.66 5.19 9.60
C PRO A 90 -18.46 6.61 9.09
N GLU A 91 -19.54 7.37 8.94
CA GLU A 91 -19.48 8.81 8.71
C GLU A 91 -19.02 9.51 10.00
N ILE A 92 -17.91 10.26 9.90
CA ILE A 92 -17.33 10.96 11.04
C ILE A 92 -17.42 12.46 10.80
N ASP A 93 -17.98 13.15 11.79
CA ASP A 93 -17.89 14.59 11.91
C ASP A 93 -16.53 15.00 12.49
N ASN A 94 -15.81 15.84 11.76
CA ASN A 94 -14.46 16.26 12.11
C ASN A 94 -14.41 17.10 13.39
N ASP A 95 -15.47 17.86 13.69
CA ASP A 95 -15.48 18.81 14.81
C ASP A 95 -15.67 18.07 16.15
N SER A 96 -16.48 17.01 16.15
CA SER A 96 -16.73 16.17 17.32
C SER A 96 -15.77 14.98 17.45
N TRP A 97 -15.00 14.64 16.40
CA TRP A 97 -14.03 13.55 16.46
C TRP A 97 -12.95 13.79 17.53
N ARG A 98 -12.60 12.72 18.26
CA ARG A 98 -11.53 12.72 19.26
C ARG A 98 -10.69 11.46 19.12
N LEU A 99 -9.38 11.61 19.31
CA LEU A 99 -8.44 10.51 19.50
C LEU A 99 -8.03 10.42 20.96
N LYS A 100 -8.14 9.23 21.55
CA LYS A 100 -7.72 8.97 22.93
C LYS A 100 -6.45 8.13 22.98
N VAL A 101 -5.52 8.48 23.87
CA VAL A 101 -4.37 7.65 24.26
C VAL A 101 -4.58 7.22 25.70
N THR A 102 -4.63 5.91 25.95
CA THR A 102 -5.15 5.34 27.20
C THR A 102 -4.34 4.13 27.67
N GLY A 103 -4.60 3.68 28.89
CA GLY A 103 -4.07 2.43 29.43
C GLY A 103 -2.77 2.64 30.21
N MET A 104 -1.74 1.87 29.89
CA MET A 104 -0.45 1.91 30.58
C MET A 104 0.42 3.10 30.15
N VAL A 105 -0.05 4.30 30.46
CA VAL A 105 0.60 5.59 30.16
C VAL A 105 0.60 6.48 31.40
N ASP A 106 1.63 7.30 31.56
CA ASP A 106 1.72 8.29 32.65
C ASP A 106 0.68 9.39 32.51
N ASN A 107 0.39 9.80 31.26
CA ASN A 107 -0.60 10.79 30.91
C ASN A 107 -1.57 10.20 29.88
N GLU A 108 -2.83 10.00 30.25
CA GLU A 108 -3.87 9.78 29.24
C GLU A 108 -4.10 11.08 28.47
N LEU A 109 -4.11 10.99 27.14
CA LEU A 109 -4.21 12.14 26.24
C LEU A 109 -5.49 12.06 25.43
N GLU A 110 -6.04 13.22 25.08
CA GLU A 110 -7.15 13.34 24.15
C GLU A 110 -6.88 14.48 23.17
N PHE A 111 -7.09 14.24 21.88
CA PHE A 111 -6.87 15.23 20.82
C PHE A 111 -8.12 15.40 19.97
N SER A 112 -8.48 16.66 19.72
CA SER A 112 -9.28 17.04 18.54
C SER A 112 -8.45 16.91 17.27
N LEU A 113 -9.12 16.93 16.10
CA LEU A 113 -8.44 16.92 14.81
C LEU A 113 -7.51 18.12 14.66
N GLN A 114 -7.95 19.31 15.08
CA GLN A 114 -7.16 20.54 14.98
C GLN A 114 -5.88 20.48 15.82
N GLU A 115 -5.97 19.97 17.06
CA GLU A 115 -4.79 19.80 17.92
C GLU A 115 -3.80 18.82 17.31
N LEU A 116 -4.29 17.70 16.74
CA LEU A 116 -3.45 16.70 16.10
C LEU A 116 -2.70 17.27 14.87
N MET A 117 -3.38 18.07 14.05
CA MET A 117 -2.78 18.73 12.88
C MET A 117 -1.72 19.78 13.26
N GLY A 118 -1.72 20.26 14.51
CA GLY A 118 -0.72 21.19 15.06
C GLY A 118 0.51 20.51 15.68
N ARG A 119 0.60 19.18 15.65
CA ARG A 119 1.71 18.41 16.27
C ARG A 119 2.95 18.37 15.37
N ASN A 120 3.93 17.55 15.74
CA ASN A 120 5.07 17.25 14.88
C ASN A 120 4.60 16.52 13.62
N ILE A 121 4.54 17.24 12.48
CA ILE A 121 4.04 16.70 11.23
C ILE A 121 5.18 16.15 10.38
N ILE A 122 4.99 14.93 9.87
CA ILE A 122 5.87 14.31 8.90
C ILE A 122 5.10 14.03 7.61
N GLU A 123 5.84 14.03 6.50
CA GLU A 123 5.33 13.76 5.16
C GLU A 123 6.25 12.74 4.48
N GLN A 124 5.67 11.69 3.90
CA GLN A 124 6.44 10.65 3.21
C GLN A 124 5.60 9.89 2.19
N GLN A 125 6.29 9.34 1.20
CA GLN A 125 5.70 8.47 0.20
C GLN A 125 5.65 7.05 0.74
N VAL A 126 4.45 6.48 0.83
CA VAL A 126 4.24 5.13 1.33
C VAL A 126 3.37 4.37 0.35
N GLY A 127 3.91 3.26 -0.12
CA GLY A 127 3.17 2.22 -0.82
C GLY A 127 2.99 1.02 0.10
N PHE A 128 1.79 0.46 0.13
CA PHE A 128 1.52 -0.76 0.87
C PHE A 128 0.53 -1.66 0.14
N GLU A 129 0.60 -2.93 0.49
CA GLU A 129 -0.18 -4.02 -0.10
C GLU A 129 -1.13 -4.60 0.95
N CYS A 130 -2.31 -5.06 0.56
CA CYS A 130 -3.12 -5.94 1.40
C CYS A 130 -2.45 -7.31 1.54
N GLY A 131 -2.50 -7.91 2.74
CA GLY A 131 -2.04 -9.28 2.94
C GLY A 131 -2.75 -10.31 2.05
N GLY A 132 -3.97 -10.01 1.57
CA GLY A 132 -4.72 -10.85 0.64
C GLY A 132 -4.50 -10.55 -0.85
N SER A 133 -3.56 -9.67 -1.21
CA SER A 133 -3.18 -9.45 -2.60
C SER A 133 -2.58 -10.73 -3.19
N SER A 134 -2.96 -11.08 -4.42
CA SER A 134 -2.54 -12.32 -5.07
C SER A 134 -2.40 -12.16 -6.58
N GLN A 135 -1.73 -13.12 -7.21
CA GLN A 135 -1.58 -13.18 -8.68
C GLN A 135 -2.94 -13.23 -9.41
N ARG A 136 -3.99 -13.80 -8.78
CA ARG A 136 -5.36 -13.82 -9.34
C ARG A 136 -5.92 -12.41 -9.54
N LEU A 137 -5.52 -11.47 -8.69
CA LEU A 137 -5.91 -10.06 -8.78
C LEU A 137 -4.83 -9.21 -9.47
N LEU A 138 -3.86 -9.84 -10.15
CA LEU A 138 -2.68 -9.17 -10.71
C LEU A 138 -1.94 -8.30 -9.68
N HIS A 139 -1.96 -8.72 -8.41
CA HIS A 139 -1.49 -7.97 -7.25
C HIS A 139 -2.13 -6.57 -7.08
N GLY A 140 -3.38 -6.39 -7.51
CA GLY A 140 -4.10 -5.11 -7.52
C GLY A 140 -4.54 -4.55 -6.16
N LEU A 141 -4.41 -5.30 -5.07
CA LEU A 141 -4.70 -4.81 -3.71
C LEU A 141 -3.48 -4.08 -3.14
N MET A 142 -3.01 -3.08 -3.85
CA MET A 142 -1.87 -2.24 -3.48
C MET A 142 -2.18 -0.79 -3.83
N GLY A 143 -1.49 0.17 -3.22
CA GLY A 143 -1.50 1.56 -3.64
C GLY A 143 -0.21 2.27 -3.21
N ASN A 144 0.17 3.36 -3.89
CA ASN A 144 1.26 4.24 -3.46
C ASN A 144 0.76 5.68 -3.39
N ALA A 145 0.96 6.35 -2.26
CA ALA A 145 0.50 7.73 -2.07
C ALA A 145 1.51 8.54 -1.25
N ASN A 146 1.38 9.85 -1.34
CA ASN A 146 2.07 10.78 -0.45
C ASN A 146 1.21 11.04 0.78
N TRP A 147 1.71 10.76 1.97
CA TRP A 147 0.94 10.84 3.22
C TRP A 147 1.51 11.92 4.11
N ARG A 148 0.64 12.68 4.78
CA ARG A 148 1.01 13.69 5.75
C ARG A 148 0.20 13.52 7.03
N GLY A 149 0.89 13.58 8.17
CA GLY A 149 0.32 13.21 9.46
C GLY A 149 1.21 13.55 10.66
N ALA A 150 0.63 13.45 11.85
CA ALA A 150 1.38 13.63 13.10
C ALA A 150 2.24 12.41 13.40
N ALA A 151 3.50 12.62 13.80
CA ALA A 151 4.42 11.53 14.15
C ALA A 151 3.94 10.78 15.41
N LEU A 152 3.69 9.47 15.27
CA LEU A 152 3.12 8.65 16.33
C LEU A 152 4.03 8.57 17.57
N ASN A 153 5.33 8.41 17.36
CA ASN A 153 6.32 8.30 18.43
C ASN A 153 6.26 9.52 19.37
N SER A 154 6.14 10.74 18.84
CA SER A 154 6.07 11.96 19.66
C SER A 154 4.84 12.00 20.58
N ILE A 155 3.71 11.43 20.14
CA ILE A 155 2.49 11.33 20.95
C ILE A 155 2.67 10.28 22.05
N LEU A 156 3.30 9.15 21.72
CA LEU A 156 3.58 8.08 22.67
C LEU A 156 4.62 8.49 23.73
N GLU A 157 5.62 9.27 23.34
CA GLU A 157 6.61 9.88 24.24
C GLU A 157 5.95 10.84 25.23
N GLU A 158 5.02 11.69 24.77
CA GLU A 158 4.25 12.58 25.65
C GLU A 158 3.34 11.81 26.61
N ALA A 159 2.72 10.72 26.13
CA ALA A 159 1.88 9.89 26.98
C ALA A 159 2.69 9.20 28.08
N GLY A 160 3.97 8.89 27.84
CA GLY A 160 4.85 8.23 28.79
C GLY A 160 4.45 6.77 28.98
N ILE A 161 4.86 5.89 28.07
CA ILE A 161 4.56 4.45 28.17
C ILE A 161 5.17 3.87 29.46
N GLN A 162 4.32 3.27 30.30
CA GLN A 162 4.74 2.69 31.57
C GLN A 162 5.54 1.40 31.40
N GLU A 163 6.41 1.12 32.36
CA GLU A 163 7.17 -0.14 32.43
C GLU A 163 6.23 -1.36 32.44
N GLY A 164 6.62 -2.42 31.72
CA GLY A 164 5.86 -3.66 31.62
C GLY A 164 4.78 -3.68 30.53
N ALA A 165 4.55 -2.55 29.84
CA ALA A 165 3.76 -2.52 28.62
C ALA A 165 4.38 -3.44 27.53
N LYS A 166 3.52 -4.10 26.74
CA LYS A 166 3.95 -5.06 25.69
C LYS A 166 3.45 -4.69 24.31
N GLU A 167 2.21 -4.24 24.20
CA GLU A 167 1.58 -3.92 22.92
C GLU A 167 0.79 -2.62 23.01
N ILE A 168 0.70 -1.95 21.86
CA ILE A 168 -0.15 -0.78 21.63
C ILE A 168 -1.21 -1.18 20.64
N VAL A 169 -2.47 -1.06 21.05
CA VAL A 169 -3.65 -1.42 20.26
C VAL A 169 -4.28 -0.17 19.68
N PHE A 170 -4.62 -0.22 18.40
CA PHE A 170 -5.22 0.86 17.64
C PHE A 170 -6.64 0.45 17.27
N PHE A 171 -7.63 1.16 17.78
CA PHE A 171 -9.05 0.89 17.53
C PHE A 171 -9.63 1.91 16.54
N GLY A 172 -10.29 1.41 15.51
CA GLY A 172 -11.13 2.20 14.61
C GLY A 172 -12.53 2.43 15.19
N SER A 173 -13.30 3.33 14.56
CA SER A 173 -14.72 3.52 14.88
C SER A 173 -15.65 2.56 14.13
N ASP A 174 -15.15 1.83 13.14
CA ASP A 174 -15.93 0.82 12.42
C ASP A 174 -16.19 -0.39 13.33
N ILE A 175 -17.48 -0.67 13.56
CA ILE A 175 -17.97 -1.70 14.48
C ILE A 175 -18.87 -2.69 13.75
N SER A 176 -18.81 -3.96 14.14
CA SER A 176 -19.77 -4.98 13.74
C SER A 176 -20.19 -5.84 14.93
N THR A 177 -21.42 -6.34 14.88
CA THR A 177 -21.90 -7.35 15.81
C THR A 177 -21.39 -8.72 15.38
N GLU A 178 -20.66 -9.40 16.26
CA GLU A 178 -20.14 -10.74 16.04
C GLU A 178 -20.73 -11.73 17.04
N GLU A 179 -21.00 -12.95 16.59
CA GLU A 179 -21.32 -14.04 17.50
C GLU A 179 -20.02 -14.71 17.99
N ILE A 180 -19.72 -14.58 19.28
CA ILE A 180 -18.54 -15.17 19.91
C ILE A 180 -18.99 -16.05 21.08
N ARG A 181 -18.76 -17.36 20.95
CA ARG A 181 -19.13 -18.36 21.97
C ARG A 181 -20.62 -18.29 22.33
N GLY A 182 -21.48 -18.16 21.30
CA GLY A 182 -22.94 -18.11 21.45
C GLY A 182 -23.48 -16.79 22.03
N ARG A 183 -22.71 -15.70 21.95
CA ARG A 183 -23.13 -14.36 22.40
C ARG A 183 -22.83 -13.32 21.34
N GLU A 184 -23.79 -12.44 21.09
CA GLU A 184 -23.59 -11.26 20.25
C GLU A 184 -22.79 -10.21 21.03
N VAL A 185 -21.73 -9.71 20.40
CA VAL A 185 -20.87 -8.65 20.95
C VAL A 185 -20.51 -7.65 19.86
N GLU A 186 -20.54 -6.37 20.19
CA GLU A 186 -20.02 -5.34 19.30
C GLU A 186 -18.49 -5.32 19.35
N LYS A 187 -17.87 -5.30 18.17
CA LYS A 187 -16.42 -5.32 18.01
C LYS A 187 -15.99 -4.24 17.03
N ALA A 188 -15.10 -3.36 17.50
CA ALA A 188 -14.37 -2.43 16.63
C ALA A 188 -13.24 -3.14 15.88
N PHE A 189 -12.91 -2.66 14.68
CA PHE A 189 -11.71 -3.11 13.98
C PHE A 189 -10.49 -2.62 14.76
N ALA A 190 -9.53 -3.52 14.99
CA ALA A 190 -8.32 -3.16 15.70
C ALA A 190 -7.15 -4.06 15.35
N ARG A 191 -5.97 -3.46 15.44
CA ARG A 191 -4.66 -4.11 15.30
C ARG A 191 -3.73 -3.61 16.38
N SER A 192 -2.68 -4.37 16.67
CA SER A 192 -1.64 -3.95 17.60
C SER A 192 -0.26 -3.95 16.95
N LEU A 193 0.63 -3.17 17.57
CA LEU A 193 2.07 -3.17 17.31
C LEU A 193 2.79 -3.49 18.61
N SER A 194 4.01 -4.04 18.52
CA SER A 194 4.93 -4.05 19.66
C SER A 194 5.30 -2.61 20.03
N ILE A 195 5.79 -2.39 21.26
CA ILE A 195 6.27 -1.05 21.67
C ILE A 195 7.33 -0.54 20.68
N ASN A 196 8.31 -1.38 20.34
CA ASN A 196 9.40 -1.01 19.43
C ASN A 196 8.88 -0.64 18.04
N ASP A 197 7.93 -1.41 17.50
CA ASP A 197 7.37 -1.13 16.18
C ASP A 197 6.56 0.16 16.18
N ALA A 198 5.78 0.43 17.23
CA ALA A 198 4.98 1.64 17.35
C ALA A 198 5.84 2.90 17.51
N MET A 199 6.98 2.80 18.20
CA MET A 199 7.92 3.89 18.45
C MET A 199 8.81 4.25 17.26
N ARG A 200 8.70 3.54 16.13
CA ARG A 200 9.41 3.89 14.90
C ARG A 200 9.03 5.30 14.44
N ALA A 201 10.06 6.11 14.15
CA ALA A 201 9.91 7.52 13.78
C ALA A 201 9.12 7.74 12.48
N GLU A 202 8.96 6.70 11.67
CA GLU A 202 8.25 6.79 10.39
C GLU A 202 6.75 6.50 10.52
N ASN A 203 6.27 6.03 11.67
CA ASN A 203 4.84 5.84 11.88
C ASN A 203 4.13 7.19 12.07
N MET A 204 2.94 7.32 11.49
CA MET A 204 2.13 8.53 11.63
C MET A 204 0.66 8.25 11.86
N LEU A 205 0.01 9.26 12.42
CA LEU A 205 -1.44 9.43 12.37
C LEU A 205 -1.73 10.35 11.18
N ALA A 206 -1.99 9.74 10.03
CA ALA A 206 -2.21 10.42 8.76
C ALA A 206 -3.61 11.05 8.73
N PHE A 207 -3.69 12.29 8.24
CA PHE A 207 -4.95 13.02 7.99
C PHE A 207 -5.02 13.61 6.58
N GLU A 208 -3.93 13.52 5.81
CA GLU A 208 -3.84 13.90 4.41
C GLU A 208 -3.25 12.78 3.54
N MET A 209 -3.78 12.64 2.34
CA MET A 209 -3.36 11.69 1.31
C MET A 209 -3.33 12.39 -0.05
N ASN A 210 -2.17 12.36 -0.70
CA ASN A 210 -1.90 13.02 -1.97
C ASN A 210 -2.16 14.54 -1.97
N GLY A 211 -1.91 15.20 -0.83
CA GLY A 211 -2.08 16.64 -0.66
C GLY A 211 -3.52 17.08 -0.38
N GLU A 212 -4.45 16.13 -0.30
CA GLU A 212 -5.86 16.38 0.03
C GLU A 212 -6.21 15.75 1.39
N PRO A 213 -7.25 16.26 2.10
CA PRO A 213 -7.78 15.58 3.28
C PRO A 213 -8.13 14.12 2.98
N LEU A 214 -7.99 13.23 3.99
CA LEU A 214 -8.29 11.82 3.80
C LEU A 214 -9.69 11.59 3.20
N PRO A 215 -9.80 10.84 2.09
CA PRO A 215 -11.08 10.38 1.61
C PRO A 215 -11.79 9.52 2.66
N HIS A 216 -13.12 9.59 2.67
CA HIS A 216 -13.97 8.87 3.62
C HIS A 216 -13.57 7.39 3.77
N TYR A 217 -13.52 6.67 2.66
CA TYR A 217 -13.27 5.22 2.63
C TYR A 217 -11.83 4.83 3.01
N HIS A 218 -10.92 5.81 3.00
CA HIS A 218 -9.51 5.65 3.37
C HIS A 218 -9.22 6.05 4.81
N GLY A 219 -10.26 6.32 5.61
CA GLY A 219 -10.17 6.46 7.07
C GLY A 219 -10.24 7.89 7.58
N LYS A 220 -10.98 8.77 6.91
CA LYS A 220 -11.27 10.14 7.39
C LYS A 220 -11.77 10.13 8.85
N PRO A 221 -11.34 11.05 9.73
CA PRO A 221 -10.36 12.11 9.48
C PRO A 221 -8.92 11.68 9.71
N VAL A 222 -8.69 10.58 10.44
CA VAL A 222 -7.37 10.11 10.83
C VAL A 222 -7.26 8.59 10.71
N ARG A 223 -6.15 8.13 10.14
CA ARG A 223 -5.76 6.72 10.14
C ARG A 223 -4.36 6.53 10.71
N LEU A 224 -4.10 5.35 11.24
CA LEU A 224 -2.74 4.89 11.47
C LEU A 224 -2.08 4.56 10.11
N LEU A 225 -0.82 4.97 9.97
CA LEU A 225 0.05 4.57 8.88
C LEU A 225 1.35 3.98 9.45
N VAL A 226 1.65 2.73 9.06
CA VAL A 226 2.81 1.94 9.48
C VAL A 226 3.62 1.55 8.24
N PRO A 227 4.60 2.39 7.83
CA PRO A 227 5.35 2.14 6.61
C PRO A 227 6.08 0.79 6.62
N GLY A 228 6.00 0.08 5.49
CA GLY A 228 6.59 -1.26 5.31
C GLY A 228 5.73 -2.42 5.81
N TRP A 229 4.55 -2.18 6.37
CA TRP A 229 3.65 -3.24 6.84
C TRP A 229 2.50 -3.47 5.87
N TYR A 230 1.98 -4.70 5.85
CA TYR A 230 0.76 -5.00 5.11
C TYR A 230 -0.41 -4.14 5.60
N GLY A 231 -1.32 -3.83 4.68
CA GLY A 231 -2.40 -2.85 4.85
C GLY A 231 -3.28 -3.06 6.07
N VAL A 232 -3.43 -4.30 6.57
CA VAL A 232 -4.23 -4.60 7.76
C VAL A 232 -3.77 -3.82 8.99
N ALA A 233 -2.46 -3.56 9.14
CA ALA A 233 -1.90 -2.82 10.28
C ALA A 233 -2.26 -1.32 10.26
N ASN A 234 -2.71 -0.78 9.13
CA ASN A 234 -2.98 0.63 8.92
C ASN A 234 -4.44 0.95 9.27
N VAL A 235 -4.78 0.92 10.56
CA VAL A 235 -6.14 1.11 11.10
C VAL A 235 -6.76 2.42 10.62
N LYS A 236 -7.94 2.33 10.02
CA LYS A 236 -8.72 3.47 9.52
C LYS A 236 -9.67 3.99 10.60
N TRP A 237 -10.13 5.23 10.44
CA TRP A 237 -11.10 5.86 11.34
C TRP A 237 -10.68 5.76 12.81
N LEU A 238 -9.41 6.04 13.07
CA LEU A 238 -8.78 5.80 14.36
C LEU A 238 -9.45 6.65 15.44
N THR A 239 -9.78 6.04 16.57
CA THR A 239 -10.39 6.74 17.73
C THR A 239 -9.65 6.49 19.03
N GLN A 240 -8.91 5.38 19.14
CA GLN A 240 -8.19 5.06 20.37
C GLN A 240 -6.86 4.36 20.10
N ILE A 241 -5.86 4.79 20.87
CA ILE A 241 -4.56 4.13 21.06
C ILE A 241 -4.54 3.65 22.52
N HIS A 242 -4.40 2.35 22.72
CA HIS A 242 -4.45 1.74 24.04
C HIS A 242 -3.19 0.93 24.32
N VAL A 243 -2.48 1.30 25.39
CA VAL A 243 -1.24 0.63 25.81
C VAL A 243 -1.58 -0.44 26.85
N GLN A 244 -1.13 -1.67 26.64
CA GLN A 244 -1.42 -2.80 27.52
C GLN A 244 -0.22 -3.74 27.72
N ASN A 245 -0.23 -4.53 28.80
CA ASN A 245 0.82 -5.49 29.17
C ASN A 245 0.61 -6.92 28.63
N THR A 246 -0.41 -7.12 27.81
CA THR A 246 -0.74 -8.43 27.20
C THR A 246 -0.79 -8.36 25.69
N ARG A 247 -0.67 -9.51 25.03
CA ARG A 247 -0.95 -9.63 23.59
C ARG A 247 -2.40 -9.29 23.30
N TYR A 248 -2.65 -8.51 22.26
CA TYR A 248 -3.99 -8.25 21.76
C TYR A 248 -4.51 -9.48 20.99
N MET A 249 -5.55 -10.11 21.53
CA MET A 249 -6.15 -11.33 20.97
C MET A 249 -7.43 -11.05 20.17
N GLY A 250 -7.56 -9.86 19.59
CA GLY A 250 -8.69 -9.53 18.71
C GLY A 250 -8.70 -10.38 17.44
N ARG A 251 -9.87 -10.48 16.79
CA ARG A 251 -10.08 -11.31 15.59
C ARG A 251 -9.02 -11.08 14.53
N PHE A 252 -8.81 -9.83 14.10
CA PHE A 252 -7.83 -9.49 13.05
C PHE A 252 -6.37 -9.48 13.50
N MET A 253 -6.06 -9.94 14.72
CA MET A 253 -4.69 -10.06 15.23
C MET A 253 -4.33 -11.52 15.56
N GLY A 254 -5.23 -12.22 16.24
CA GLY A 254 -5.02 -13.57 16.76
C GLY A 254 -5.83 -14.68 16.08
N ARG A 255 -6.63 -14.39 15.05
CA ARG A 255 -7.40 -15.40 14.28
C ARG A 255 -7.30 -15.17 12.78
N ASP A 256 -7.81 -14.04 12.32
CA ASP A 256 -7.69 -13.57 10.94
C ASP A 256 -6.34 -12.84 10.79
N TYR A 257 -5.83 -12.75 9.55
CA TYR A 257 -4.49 -12.21 9.27
C TYR A 257 -3.39 -12.90 10.09
N VAL A 258 -3.50 -14.22 10.19
CA VAL A 258 -2.49 -15.13 10.73
C VAL A 258 -2.12 -16.12 9.65
N THR A 259 -0.85 -16.14 9.27
CA THR A 259 -0.28 -17.08 8.31
C THR A 259 0.02 -18.39 9.01
N LEU A 260 -0.60 -19.47 8.53
CA LEU A 260 -0.35 -20.84 8.97
C LEU A 260 0.55 -21.52 7.94
N LYS A 261 1.82 -21.70 8.31
CA LYS A 261 2.86 -22.26 7.44
C LYS A 261 3.70 -23.33 8.11
N ARG A 262 4.22 -24.25 7.32
CA ARG A 262 5.22 -25.24 7.75
C ARG A 262 6.60 -24.59 7.83
N THR A 263 7.33 -24.85 8.89
CA THR A 263 8.66 -24.28 9.14
C THR A 263 9.51 -25.26 9.92
N ASP A 264 10.81 -25.34 9.60
CA ASP A 264 11.79 -26.09 10.38
C ASP A 264 12.04 -25.37 11.72
N ILE A 265 11.77 -26.06 12.83
CA ILE A 265 12.08 -25.60 14.17
C ILE A 265 12.97 -26.64 14.83
N GLY A 266 14.29 -26.39 14.80
CA GLY A 266 15.29 -27.24 15.42
C GLY A 266 15.42 -28.61 14.72
N GLY A 267 15.36 -28.64 13.39
CA GLY A 267 15.44 -29.86 12.58
C GLY A 267 14.12 -30.63 12.49
N THR A 268 13.01 -30.04 12.93
CA THR A 268 11.68 -30.66 12.89
C THR A 268 10.68 -29.73 12.21
N GLU A 269 10.05 -30.22 11.15
CA GLU A 269 8.96 -29.50 10.48
C GLU A 269 7.75 -29.35 11.40
N ARG A 270 7.29 -28.10 11.58
CA ARG A 270 6.12 -27.77 12.39
C ARG A 270 5.23 -26.77 11.68
N TRP A 271 3.92 -26.89 11.94
CA TRP A 271 2.96 -25.85 11.59
C TRP A 271 3.01 -24.73 12.61
N VAL A 272 3.21 -23.49 12.14
CA VAL A 272 3.26 -22.30 12.98
C VAL A 272 2.36 -21.20 12.47
N GLU A 273 1.79 -20.48 13.43
CA GLU A 273 0.93 -19.32 13.24
C GLU A 273 1.73 -18.04 13.43
N ASN A 274 1.76 -17.18 12.40
CA ASN A 274 2.43 -15.89 12.45
C ASN A 274 1.46 -14.80 12.04
N SER A 275 1.31 -13.74 12.84
CA SER A 275 0.50 -12.60 12.43
C SER A 275 1.10 -11.98 11.16
N VAL A 276 0.26 -11.59 10.20
CA VAL A 276 0.65 -10.82 9.02
C VAL A 276 1.13 -9.45 9.50
N THR A 277 2.38 -9.09 9.18
CA THR A 277 3.07 -7.90 9.70
C THR A 277 3.79 -7.13 8.60
N ALA A 278 5.13 -7.13 8.58
CA ALA A 278 5.95 -6.50 7.57
C ALA A 278 5.72 -7.13 6.19
N MET A 279 5.78 -6.31 5.13
CA MET A 279 5.63 -6.79 3.77
C MET A 279 6.83 -7.64 3.35
N ASN A 280 6.56 -8.82 2.82
CA ASN A 280 7.59 -9.64 2.20
C ASN A 280 8.11 -8.98 0.92
N LEU A 281 9.36 -9.27 0.59
CA LEU A 281 10.03 -8.78 -0.60
C LEU A 281 9.35 -9.32 -1.87
N LYS A 282 8.71 -8.43 -2.65
CA LYS A 282 7.95 -8.80 -3.84
C LYS A 282 8.22 -7.87 -5.02
N SER A 283 8.45 -8.43 -6.20
CA SER A 283 8.39 -7.74 -7.48
C SER A 283 7.32 -8.33 -8.40
N ALA A 284 6.77 -7.51 -9.28
CA ALA A 284 5.86 -7.94 -10.34
C ALA A 284 6.03 -7.08 -11.60
N ILE A 285 6.02 -7.75 -12.75
CA ILE A 285 5.92 -7.11 -14.07
C ILE A 285 4.45 -6.77 -14.31
N VAL A 286 4.17 -5.53 -14.70
CA VAL A 286 2.79 -5.03 -14.90
C VAL A 286 2.53 -4.51 -16.30
N ARG A 287 3.57 -4.23 -17.09
CA ARG A 287 3.41 -3.67 -18.44
C ARG A 287 4.57 -4.06 -19.35
N VAL A 288 4.25 -4.28 -20.63
CA VAL A 288 5.21 -4.37 -21.72
C VAL A 288 4.80 -3.37 -22.79
N ILE A 289 5.71 -2.48 -23.18
CA ILE A 289 5.49 -1.45 -24.19
C ILE A 289 6.37 -1.77 -25.39
N GLU A 290 5.79 -1.76 -26.58
CA GLU A 290 6.51 -1.82 -27.86
C GLU A 290 6.62 -0.41 -28.45
N SER A 291 7.80 -0.08 -28.97
CA SER A 291 8.06 1.16 -29.70
C SER A 291 9.09 0.93 -30.80
N GLY A 292 8.67 0.96 -32.05
CA GLY A 292 9.58 0.83 -33.19
C GLY A 292 10.36 -0.49 -33.21
N GLY A 293 9.75 -1.59 -32.73
CA GLY A 293 10.39 -2.91 -32.62
C GLY A 293 11.26 -3.10 -31.37
N GLN A 294 11.36 -2.10 -30.50
CA GLN A 294 11.98 -2.22 -29.17
C GLN A 294 10.90 -2.46 -28.11
N TYR A 295 11.22 -3.26 -27.11
CA TYR A 295 10.28 -3.63 -26.06
C TYR A 295 10.79 -3.16 -24.71
N ARG A 296 9.89 -2.67 -23.86
CA ARG A 296 10.21 -2.20 -22.52
C ARG A 296 9.29 -2.86 -21.52
N VAL A 297 9.89 -3.67 -20.65
CA VAL A 297 9.23 -4.35 -19.54
C VAL A 297 9.23 -3.39 -18.34
N GLN A 298 8.09 -3.24 -17.68
CA GLN A 298 7.92 -2.36 -16.53
C GLN A 298 7.22 -3.08 -15.39
N GLY A 299 7.62 -2.74 -14.17
CA GLY A 299 7.11 -3.37 -12.96
C GLY A 299 7.34 -2.55 -11.71
N PHE A 300 6.95 -3.11 -10.59
CA PHE A 300 7.14 -2.53 -9.27
C PHE A 300 7.72 -3.55 -8.28
N VAL A 301 8.27 -3.03 -7.20
CA VAL A 301 8.63 -3.75 -5.98
C VAL A 301 7.88 -3.16 -4.80
N LEU A 302 7.37 -4.02 -3.92
CA LEU A 302 6.90 -3.67 -2.58
C LEU A 302 7.67 -4.51 -1.56
N ASN A 303 8.03 -3.88 -0.44
CA ASN A 303 8.74 -4.50 0.66
C ASN A 303 8.63 -3.65 1.93
N ASP A 304 9.16 -4.16 3.02
CA ASP A 304 9.21 -3.54 4.35
C ASP A 304 10.03 -2.24 4.49
N GLY A 305 10.71 -1.79 3.44
CA GLY A 305 11.59 -0.62 3.48
C GLY A 305 13.08 -0.95 3.66
N THR A 306 13.44 -2.24 3.72
CA THR A 306 14.81 -2.71 3.54
C THR A 306 15.34 -2.24 2.17
N ALA A 307 16.60 -1.78 2.13
CA ALA A 307 17.23 -1.33 0.90
C ALA A 307 17.38 -2.47 -0.12
N LEU A 308 17.27 -2.14 -1.40
CA LEU A 308 17.38 -3.11 -2.49
C LEU A 308 18.79 -3.12 -3.07
N GLU A 309 19.31 -4.32 -3.36
CA GLU A 309 20.55 -4.50 -4.12
C GLU A 309 20.30 -4.47 -5.63
N SER A 310 19.25 -5.19 -6.08
CA SER A 310 18.90 -5.27 -7.49
C SER A 310 17.47 -5.72 -7.74
N VAL A 311 16.93 -5.32 -8.88
CA VAL A 311 15.81 -5.99 -9.54
C VAL A 311 16.35 -6.58 -10.84
N GLU A 312 15.98 -7.82 -11.13
CA GLU A 312 16.38 -8.52 -12.33
C GLU A 312 15.15 -9.05 -13.06
N VAL A 313 15.22 -9.09 -14.39
CA VAL A 313 14.21 -9.67 -15.28
C VAL A 313 14.83 -10.85 -16.00
N LYS A 314 14.07 -11.92 -16.15
CA LYS A 314 14.42 -13.06 -16.99
C LYS A 314 13.36 -13.23 -18.08
N VAL A 315 13.83 -13.47 -19.30
CA VAL A 315 13.03 -13.83 -20.47
C VAL A 315 13.25 -15.30 -20.75
N ASP A 316 12.18 -16.09 -20.73
CA ASP A 316 12.18 -17.54 -20.90
C ASP A 316 13.22 -18.25 -20.01
N ASP A 317 14.10 -19.04 -20.63
CA ASP A 317 15.22 -19.74 -20.01
C ASP A 317 16.55 -18.98 -20.14
N GLY A 318 16.49 -17.71 -20.51
CA GLY A 318 17.64 -16.81 -20.61
C GLY A 318 18.27 -16.47 -19.25
N PRO A 319 19.35 -15.68 -19.26
CA PRO A 319 19.97 -15.18 -18.04
C PRO A 319 19.06 -14.18 -17.31
N TRP A 320 19.34 -13.97 -16.02
CA TRP A 320 18.80 -12.84 -15.29
C TRP A 320 19.56 -11.58 -15.69
N GLU A 321 18.82 -10.53 -16.05
CA GLU A 321 19.37 -9.25 -16.46
C GLU A 321 18.89 -8.13 -15.56
N ARG A 322 19.80 -7.24 -15.16
CA ARG A 322 19.50 -6.18 -14.20
C ARG A 322 18.57 -5.13 -14.82
N ALA A 323 17.47 -4.84 -14.15
CA ALA A 323 16.55 -3.77 -14.49
C ALA A 323 17.04 -2.41 -13.96
N GLN A 324 16.61 -1.34 -14.61
CA GLN A 324 16.84 0.03 -14.16
C GLN A 324 15.77 0.44 -13.14
N MET A 325 16.19 0.87 -11.95
CA MET A 325 15.30 1.43 -10.94
C MET A 325 14.94 2.88 -11.25
N ASN A 326 13.69 3.26 -10.99
CA ASN A 326 13.26 4.65 -11.09
C ASN A 326 13.92 5.51 -10.00
N PRO A 327 14.53 6.67 -10.33
CA PRO A 327 15.21 7.52 -9.34
C PRO A 327 14.28 8.17 -8.33
N ARG A 328 12.96 8.21 -8.55
CA ARG A 328 11.97 8.73 -7.59
C ARG A 328 11.68 7.78 -6.44
N ASN A 329 12.10 6.53 -6.53
CA ASN A 329 11.83 5.51 -5.53
C ASN A 329 12.40 5.94 -4.17
N THR A 330 11.58 5.87 -3.13
CA THR A 330 11.96 6.16 -1.74
C THR A 330 11.94 4.88 -0.90
N LYS A 331 12.32 5.00 0.38
CA LYS A 331 12.39 3.87 1.32
C LYS A 331 11.06 3.08 1.37
N TYR A 332 9.93 3.77 1.52
CA TYR A 332 8.63 3.13 1.74
C TYR A 332 7.65 3.26 0.58
N SER A 333 7.98 3.98 -0.50
CA SER A 333 7.18 3.92 -1.71
C SER A 333 7.23 2.52 -2.33
N TRP A 334 6.33 2.23 -3.26
CA TRP A 334 6.66 1.23 -4.28
C TRP A 334 7.97 1.61 -4.99
N LYS A 335 8.71 0.61 -5.45
CA LYS A 335 9.93 0.86 -6.23
C LYS A 335 9.69 0.42 -7.66
N LEU A 336 9.54 1.39 -8.55
CA LEU A 336 9.41 1.08 -9.97
C LEU A 336 10.73 0.64 -10.59
N PHE A 337 10.63 -0.25 -11.56
CA PHE A 337 11.73 -0.63 -12.43
C PHE A 337 11.31 -0.72 -13.90
N SER A 338 12.29 -0.62 -14.79
CA SER A 338 12.14 -0.92 -16.22
C SER A 338 13.31 -1.70 -16.76
N TYR A 339 13.05 -2.59 -17.71
CA TYR A 339 14.05 -3.37 -18.43
C TYR A 339 13.81 -3.22 -19.93
N ASN A 340 14.86 -2.86 -20.67
CA ASN A 340 14.81 -2.79 -22.13
C ASN A 340 15.08 -4.19 -22.67
N TRP A 341 14.14 -4.70 -23.44
CA TRP A 341 14.20 -6.00 -24.07
C TRP A 341 14.44 -5.81 -25.57
N ASP A 342 15.71 -5.95 -25.94
CA ASP A 342 16.17 -5.70 -27.29
C ASP A 342 15.97 -6.92 -28.20
N ASN A 343 15.41 -6.68 -29.39
CA ASN A 343 15.28 -7.66 -30.48
C ASN A 343 14.68 -9.02 -30.07
N PRO A 344 13.48 -9.06 -29.44
CA PRO A 344 12.84 -10.34 -29.16
C PRO A 344 12.56 -11.12 -30.44
N SER A 345 12.72 -12.44 -30.37
CA SER A 345 12.19 -13.32 -31.41
C SER A 345 10.65 -13.21 -31.47
N SER A 346 10.05 -13.49 -32.63
CA SER A 346 8.60 -13.62 -32.68
C SER A 346 8.15 -14.90 -32.01
N GLY A 347 7.05 -14.86 -31.27
CA GLY A 347 6.55 -16.02 -30.53
C GLY A 347 5.93 -15.67 -29.17
N GLU A 348 5.61 -16.71 -28.41
CA GLU A 348 5.21 -16.57 -27.01
C GLU A 348 6.47 -16.50 -26.14
N HIS A 349 6.48 -15.58 -25.19
CA HIS A 349 7.56 -15.39 -24.24
C HIS A 349 7.03 -15.34 -22.81
N THR A 350 7.79 -15.91 -21.89
CA THR A 350 7.55 -15.82 -20.45
C THR A 350 8.52 -14.82 -19.83
N LEU A 351 7.98 -13.84 -19.11
CA LEU A 351 8.72 -12.79 -18.43
C LEU A 351 8.54 -12.97 -16.92
N VAL A 352 9.63 -12.89 -16.16
CA VAL A 352 9.58 -12.91 -14.70
C VAL A 352 10.55 -11.90 -14.12
N SER A 353 10.13 -11.19 -13.08
CA SER A 353 11.03 -10.35 -12.29
C SER A 353 11.34 -10.99 -10.94
N ARG A 354 12.53 -10.71 -10.42
CA ARG A 354 12.87 -10.95 -9.02
C ARG A 354 13.58 -9.73 -8.44
N VAL A 355 13.50 -9.58 -7.13
CA VAL A 355 14.22 -8.55 -6.39
C VAL A 355 15.11 -9.18 -5.34
N THR A 356 16.27 -8.57 -5.11
CA THR A 356 17.25 -8.92 -4.07
C THR A 356 17.45 -7.72 -3.16
N ASP A 357 17.37 -7.93 -1.85
CA ASP A 357 17.68 -6.89 -0.85
C ASP A 357 19.17 -6.85 -0.49
N VAL A 358 19.61 -5.80 0.20
CA VAL A 358 21.02 -5.63 0.62
C VAL A 358 21.51 -6.68 1.64
N ASN A 359 20.60 -7.50 2.19
CA ASN A 359 20.95 -8.60 3.09
C ASN A 359 21.12 -9.92 2.33
N GLY A 360 20.97 -9.92 1.00
CA GLY A 360 21.06 -11.10 0.15
C GLY A 360 19.78 -11.93 0.10
N ASN A 361 18.65 -11.44 0.64
CA ASN A 361 17.37 -12.12 0.48
C ASN A 361 16.87 -11.91 -0.94
N VAL A 362 16.52 -13.01 -1.62
CA VAL A 362 15.99 -13.01 -2.99
C VAL A 362 14.51 -13.38 -2.96
N GLN A 363 13.68 -12.69 -3.74
CA GLN A 363 12.28 -13.05 -3.92
C GLN A 363 12.17 -14.52 -4.38
N LEU A 364 11.49 -15.32 -3.56
CA LEU A 364 11.32 -16.75 -3.78
C LEU A 364 10.42 -17.04 -4.98
N ARG A 365 10.69 -18.12 -5.69
CA ARG A 365 9.72 -18.70 -6.62
C ARG A 365 8.56 -19.33 -5.86
N GLN A 366 7.44 -19.57 -6.56
CA GLN A 366 6.27 -20.21 -5.95
C GLN A 366 6.56 -21.61 -5.37
N ASP A 367 7.42 -22.41 -6.02
CA ASP A 367 7.86 -23.73 -5.54
C ASP A 367 8.81 -23.67 -4.33
N GLN A 368 9.35 -22.50 -4.01
CA GLN A 368 10.27 -22.29 -2.90
C GLN A 368 9.59 -21.63 -1.70
N LEU A 369 8.34 -21.18 -1.83
CA LEU A 369 7.59 -20.63 -0.71
C LEU A 369 7.34 -21.73 0.34
N PRO A 370 7.34 -21.39 1.64
CA PRO A 370 6.91 -22.32 2.67
C PRO A 370 5.51 -22.84 2.37
N GLU A 371 5.30 -24.14 2.61
CA GLU A 371 3.96 -24.72 2.52
C GLU A 371 3.04 -23.98 3.49
N LYS A 372 1.97 -23.39 2.97
CA LYS A 372 1.00 -22.62 3.74
C LYS A 372 -0.43 -23.03 3.41
N VAL A 373 -1.31 -22.99 4.42
CA VAL A 373 -2.75 -23.24 4.26
C VAL A 373 -3.52 -21.93 4.16
N SER A 374 -3.00 -20.86 4.77
CA SER A 374 -3.61 -19.54 4.75
C SER A 374 -3.44 -18.81 3.42
N PHE A 375 -4.40 -17.95 3.10
CA PHE A 375 -4.43 -17.13 1.87
C PHE A 375 -3.43 -15.95 1.86
N TRP A 376 -2.89 -15.56 3.02
CA TRP A 376 -2.11 -14.33 3.16
C TRP A 376 -0.72 -14.42 2.53
N GLU A 377 -0.17 -13.26 2.16
CA GLU A 377 1.24 -13.06 1.79
C GLU A 377 1.64 -13.85 0.52
N ASP A 378 0.99 -13.59 -0.62
CA ASP A 378 1.40 -14.17 -1.91
C ASP A 378 2.52 -13.34 -2.55
N PHE A 379 3.77 -13.60 -2.18
CA PHE A 379 4.96 -12.85 -2.63
C PHE A 379 5.90 -13.62 -3.56
N GLY A 380 5.49 -14.81 -3.99
CA GLY A 380 6.26 -15.59 -4.95
C GLY A 380 6.43 -14.85 -6.28
N GLN A 381 7.50 -15.17 -7.01
CA GLN A 381 7.72 -14.65 -8.36
C GLN A 381 6.47 -14.83 -9.22
N PHE A 382 6.10 -13.78 -9.95
CA PHE A 382 4.93 -13.75 -10.81
C PHE A 382 5.35 -13.74 -12.28
N GLU A 383 5.15 -14.88 -12.94
CA GLU A 383 5.40 -15.04 -14.36
C GLU A 383 4.28 -14.39 -15.18
N ARG A 384 4.69 -13.65 -16.21
CA ARG A 384 3.80 -12.99 -17.18
C ARG A 384 4.07 -13.55 -18.56
N LYS A 385 3.03 -13.72 -19.37
CA LYS A 385 3.19 -14.18 -20.77
C LYS A 385 2.83 -13.08 -21.75
N VAL A 386 3.60 -12.95 -22.82
CA VAL A 386 3.32 -12.03 -23.92
C VAL A 386 3.54 -12.73 -25.26
N ARG A 387 2.95 -12.18 -26.32
CA ARG A 387 3.21 -12.60 -27.71
C ARG A 387 3.80 -11.45 -28.51
N ILE A 388 4.97 -11.69 -29.10
CA ILE A 388 5.74 -10.75 -29.92
C ILE A 388 5.47 -10.95 -31.41
#